data_AF-A0A2T2SL48-F1
#
_entry.id   AF-A0A2T2SL48-F1
#
_cell.length_a   1.000
_cell.length_b   1.000
_cell.length_c   1.000
_cell.angle_alpha   90.00
_cell.angle_beta   90.00
_cell.angle_gamma   90.00
#
_symmetry.space_group_name_H-M   'P 1'
#
loop_
_entity.id
_entity.type
_entity.pdbx_description
1 polymer ?
#
loop_
_entity_poly.entity_id
_entity_poly.type
_entity_poly.pdbx_seq_one_letter_code
_entity_poly.pdbx_strand_id
1 'polypeptide(L)'
;GGRSVVDSRPFQIFEGSNDVLYQQISESMLKSMRSLEEKNLYAFLSDYEMTHRAADYFEDTLDFEVDLSLPQRKLVELGRILGRVISMELTIELGDRGFRSDLISNCLQVFRREVDSRVTAYRDHEPTEVVENYVEGSAWLDYVNA
;
A
#
# COMPACT_ATOMS: atom_id res chain seq x y z
N GLY A 1 -33.01 -9.96 2.90
CA GLY A 1 -32.21 -8.84 2.38
C GLY A 1 -31.05 -9.43 1.63
N GLY A 2 -31.17 -9.51 0.30
CA GLY A 2 -30.19 -10.17 -0.57
C GLY A 2 -28.90 -9.38 -0.65
N ARG A 3 -27.80 -10.04 -0.29
CA ARG A 3 -26.43 -9.52 -0.43
C ARG A 3 -26.15 -9.41 -1.93
N SER A 4 -26.15 -8.19 -2.44
CA SER A 4 -25.54 -7.90 -3.73
C SER A 4 -24.03 -7.98 -3.56
N VAL A 5 -23.49 -9.20 -3.61
CA VAL A 5 -22.09 -9.39 -3.96
C VAL A 5 -22.08 -9.26 -5.48
N VAL A 6 -22.03 -8.02 -5.97
CA VAL A 6 -21.74 -7.77 -7.38
C VAL A 6 -20.36 -8.36 -7.62
N ASP A 7 -20.27 -9.35 -8.51
CA ASP A 7 -18.99 -9.90 -8.93
C ASP A 7 -18.17 -8.74 -9.50
N SER A 8 -17.12 -8.33 -8.79
CA SER A 8 -16.28 -7.19 -9.16
C SER A 8 -15.18 -7.58 -10.15
N ARG A 9 -15.05 -8.87 -10.48
CA ARG A 9 -14.08 -9.38 -11.46
C ARG A 9 -14.22 -8.76 -12.85
N PRO A 10 -15.44 -8.52 -13.40
CA PRO A 10 -15.57 -7.82 -14.67
C PRO A 10 -14.97 -6.40 -14.63
N PHE A 11 -15.18 -5.62 -13.56
CA PHE A 11 -14.62 -4.28 -13.44
C PHE A 11 -13.09 -4.29 -13.39
N GLN A 12 -12.49 -5.28 -12.71
CA GLN A 12 -11.05 -5.47 -12.65
C GLN A 12 -10.41 -5.84 -14.01
N ILE A 13 -11.19 -6.37 -14.96
CA ILE A 13 -10.69 -6.79 -16.27
C ILE A 13 -10.86 -5.67 -17.32
N PHE A 14 -11.96 -4.90 -17.25
CA PHE A 14 -12.33 -3.98 -18.34
C PHE A 14 -11.96 -2.50 -18.14
N GLU A 15 -11.72 -2.02 -16.91
CA GLU A 15 -11.29 -0.62 -16.65
C GLU A 15 -9.77 -0.48 -16.42
N GLY A 16 -9.03 -1.58 -16.62
CA GLY A 16 -7.63 -1.76 -16.22
C GLY A 16 -7.55 -2.66 -14.99
N SER A 17 -6.54 -3.53 -14.92
CA SER A 17 -6.24 -4.24 -13.67
C SER A 17 -6.08 -3.19 -12.57
N ASN A 18 -6.59 -3.47 -11.38
CA ASN A 18 -6.36 -2.61 -10.20
C ASN A 18 -4.88 -2.20 -10.08
N ASP A 19 -3.95 -3.05 -10.53
CA ASP A 19 -2.52 -2.78 -10.54
C ASP A 19 -2.13 -1.60 -11.45
N VAL A 20 -2.77 -1.43 -12.60
CA VAL A 20 -2.54 -0.27 -13.48
C VAL A 20 -2.96 1.02 -12.77
N LEU A 21 -4.12 1.00 -12.11
CA LEU A 21 -4.61 2.15 -11.34
C LEU A 21 -3.66 2.49 -10.18
N TYR A 22 -3.21 1.48 -9.42
CA TYR A 22 -2.24 1.68 -8.35
C TYR A 22 -0.90 2.21 -8.87
N GLN A 23 -0.42 1.68 -10.00
CA GLN A 23 0.79 2.20 -10.64
C GLN A 23 0.63 3.68 -11.01
N GLN A 24 -0.51 4.07 -11.61
CA GLN A 24 -0.77 5.47 -11.97
C GLN A 24 -0.84 6.39 -10.75
N ILE A 25 -1.42 5.93 -9.63
CA ILE A 25 -1.42 6.67 -8.36
C ILE A 25 0.02 6.95 -7.92
N SER A 26 0.87 5.92 -7.88
CA SER A 26 2.28 6.07 -7.51
C SER A 26 3.03 7.00 -8.45
N GLU A 27 2.89 6.81 -9.77
CA GLU A 27 3.58 7.63 -10.76
C GLU A 27 3.22 9.11 -10.65
N SER A 28 1.93 9.40 -10.43
CA SER A 28 1.43 10.76 -10.20
C SER A 28 2.05 11.39 -8.95
N MET A 29 2.02 10.68 -7.81
CA MET A 29 2.58 11.15 -6.54
C MET A 29 4.10 11.34 -6.62
N LEU A 30 4.83 10.37 -7.18
CA LEU A 30 6.28 10.47 -7.36
C LEU A 30 6.66 11.61 -8.31
N LYS A 31 5.82 11.92 -9.29
CA LYS A 31 6.02 13.10 -10.14
C LYS A 31 5.88 14.40 -9.35
N SER A 32 4.90 14.50 -8.46
CA SER A 32 4.73 15.64 -7.56
C SER A 32 5.91 15.76 -6.59
N MET A 33 6.33 14.66 -5.95
CA MET A 33 7.52 14.59 -5.09
C MET A 33 8.77 15.09 -5.81
N ARG A 34 9.03 14.61 -7.04
CA ARG A 34 10.14 15.09 -7.89
C ARG A 34 10.08 16.60 -8.15
N SER A 35 8.89 17.14 -8.40
CA SER A 35 8.69 18.57 -8.66
C SER A 35 8.95 19.44 -7.43
N LEU A 36 8.78 18.89 -6.23
CA LEU A 36 9.00 19.57 -4.95
C LEU A 36 10.40 19.29 -4.38
N GLU A 37 11.19 18.45 -5.05
CA GLU A 37 12.48 17.93 -4.56
C GLU A 37 12.37 17.19 -3.21
N GLU A 38 11.18 16.72 -2.85
CA GLU A 38 10.92 15.95 -1.64
C GLU A 38 11.12 14.45 -1.89
N LYS A 39 11.88 13.78 -1.03
CA LYS A 39 12.17 12.34 -1.13
C LYS A 39 11.52 11.54 -0.01
N ASN A 40 11.28 12.16 1.14
CA ASN A 40 10.65 11.54 2.28
C ASN A 40 9.13 11.44 2.05
N LEU A 41 8.61 10.22 2.15
CA LEU A 41 7.21 9.96 1.86
C LEU A 41 6.28 10.60 2.91
N TYR A 42 6.60 10.50 4.19
CA TYR A 42 5.80 11.10 5.25
C TYR A 42 5.76 12.62 5.15
N ALA A 43 6.91 13.27 4.95
CA ALA A 43 7.01 14.72 4.77
C ALA A 43 6.13 15.19 3.60
N PHE A 44 6.26 14.53 2.44
CA PHE A 44 5.41 14.83 1.29
C PHE A 44 3.91 14.66 1.59
N LEU A 45 3.51 13.55 2.20
CA LEU A 45 2.10 13.25 2.46
C LEU A 45 1.47 14.18 3.51
N SER A 46 2.28 14.66 4.46
CA SER A 46 1.84 15.61 5.50
C SER A 46 1.53 16.98 4.92
N ASP A 47 2.23 17.39 3.86
CA ASP A 47 2.00 18.66 3.16
C ASP A 47 1.04 18.55 1.96
N TYR A 48 0.66 17.34 1.57
CA TYR A 48 -0.21 17.11 0.41
C TYR A 48 -1.70 17.15 0.81
N GLU A 49 -2.47 18.05 0.19
CA GLU A 49 -3.88 18.33 0.53
C GLU A 49 -4.74 17.07 0.62
N MET A 50 -4.55 16.10 -0.27
CA MET A 50 -5.38 14.88 -0.29
C MET A 50 -4.98 13.82 0.74
N THR A 51 -3.97 14.08 1.58
CA THR A 51 -3.46 13.10 2.55
C THR A 51 -3.03 13.69 3.89
N HIS A 52 -2.99 15.01 4.04
CA HIS A 52 -2.41 15.68 5.21
C HIS A 52 -2.96 15.21 6.56
N ARG A 53 -4.29 15.02 6.72
CA ARG A 53 -4.87 14.52 7.99
C ARG A 53 -4.63 13.03 8.18
N ALA A 54 -4.66 12.26 7.09
CA ALA A 54 -4.37 10.84 7.14
C ALA A 54 -2.90 10.54 7.49
N ALA A 55 -1.97 11.39 7.05
CA ALA A 55 -0.53 11.22 7.26
C ALA A 55 -0.15 11.15 8.75
N ASP A 56 -0.82 11.92 9.61
CA ASP A 56 -0.62 11.93 11.08
C ASP A 56 -0.71 10.54 11.74
N TYR A 57 -1.42 9.59 11.11
CA TYR A 57 -1.57 8.23 11.64
C TYR A 57 -0.39 7.31 11.33
N PHE A 58 0.55 7.78 10.50
CA PHE A 58 1.54 6.97 9.82
C PHE A 58 2.97 7.48 9.92
N GLU A 59 3.28 8.45 10.76
CA GLU A 59 4.65 8.99 10.94
C GLU A 59 5.68 7.85 11.10
N ASP A 60 5.50 6.97 12.08
CA ASP A 60 6.42 5.84 12.33
C ASP A 60 6.55 4.85 11.16
N THR A 61 5.52 4.75 10.31
CA THR A 61 5.43 3.73 9.25
C THR A 61 5.93 4.28 7.91
N LEU A 62 5.58 5.52 7.57
CA LEU A 62 5.82 6.15 6.27
C LEU A 62 7.02 7.12 6.27
N ASP A 63 7.66 7.34 7.41
CA ASP A 63 8.90 8.12 7.50
C ASP A 63 10.09 7.35 6.91
N PHE A 64 10.21 7.41 5.58
CA PHE A 64 11.34 6.88 4.82
C PHE A 64 11.48 7.59 3.47
N GLU A 65 12.71 7.60 2.93
CA GLU A 65 12.97 8.08 1.57
C GLU A 65 12.53 7.06 0.52
N VAL A 66 11.89 7.55 -0.54
CA VAL A 66 11.50 6.74 -1.70
C VAL A 66 12.49 6.95 -2.83
N ASP A 67 13.04 5.86 -3.35
CA ASP A 67 13.75 5.89 -4.63
C ASP A 67 12.77 6.29 -5.74
N LEU A 68 13.01 7.40 -6.43
CA LEU A 68 12.11 7.91 -7.47
C LEU A 68 12.19 7.10 -8.78
N SER A 69 13.03 6.06 -8.83
CA SER A 69 13.23 5.12 -9.95
C SER A 69 12.80 3.68 -9.64
N LEU A 70 11.63 3.50 -9.04
CA LEU A 70 11.09 2.17 -8.67
C LEU A 70 10.79 1.25 -9.87
N PRO A 71 11.02 -0.06 -9.75
CA PRO A 71 10.50 -1.05 -10.68
C PRO A 71 8.97 -1.15 -10.57
N GLN A 72 8.31 -1.63 -11.63
CA GLN A 72 6.84 -1.69 -11.73
C GLN A 72 6.16 -2.36 -10.53
N ARG A 73 6.70 -3.47 -10.02
CA ARG A 73 6.16 -4.15 -8.83
C ARG A 73 6.09 -3.23 -7.61
N LYS A 74 7.14 -2.45 -7.36
CA LYS A 74 7.21 -1.50 -6.24
C LYS A 74 6.29 -0.30 -6.47
N LEU A 75 6.10 0.14 -7.72
CA LEU A 75 5.09 1.16 -8.05
C LEU A 75 3.68 0.68 -7.70
N VAL A 76 3.33 -0.57 -8.02
CA VAL A 76 2.02 -1.14 -7.68
C VAL A 76 1.85 -1.26 -6.17
N GLU A 77 2.87 -1.75 -5.45
CA GLU A 77 2.85 -1.87 -3.99
C GLU A 77 2.67 -0.51 -3.30
N LEU A 78 3.47 0.49 -3.70
CA LEU A 78 3.36 1.86 -3.22
C LEU A 78 1.97 2.44 -3.53
N GLY A 79 1.40 2.11 -4.68
CA GLY A 79 0.11 2.65 -5.11
C GLY A 79 -1.04 2.14 -4.25
N ARG A 80 -0.94 0.87 -3.81
CA ARG A 80 -1.89 0.27 -2.86
C ARG A 80 -1.80 0.94 -1.49
N ILE A 81 -0.59 1.29 -1.05
CA ILE A 81 -0.37 2.03 0.21
C ILE A 81 -0.99 3.42 0.10
N LEU A 82 -0.60 4.19 -0.92
CA LEU A 82 -1.09 5.55 -1.18
C LEU A 82 -2.60 5.61 -1.35
N GLY A 83 -3.18 4.68 -2.12
CA GLY A 83 -4.63 4.59 -2.30
C GLY A 83 -5.38 4.38 -0.99
N ARG A 84 -4.79 3.66 -0.03
CA ARG A 84 -5.37 3.48 1.31
C ARG A 84 -5.25 4.75 2.16
N VAL A 85 -4.12 5.47 2.10
CA VAL A 85 -3.95 6.77 2.77
C VAL A 85 -4.96 7.79 2.25
N ILE A 86 -5.15 7.89 0.92
CA ILE A 86 -6.17 8.76 0.31
C ILE A 86 -7.58 8.34 0.75
N SER A 87 -7.88 7.04 0.78
CA SER A 87 -9.18 6.55 1.27
C SER A 87 -9.42 6.91 2.74
N MET A 88 -8.35 6.94 3.55
CA MET A 88 -8.40 7.36 4.94
C MET A 88 -8.73 8.84 5.08
N GLU A 89 -8.12 9.70 4.26
CA GLU A 89 -8.45 11.14 4.19
C GLU A 89 -9.95 11.37 3.92
N LEU A 90 -10.48 10.68 2.91
CA LEU A 90 -11.91 10.74 2.55
C LEU A 90 -12.81 10.24 3.68
N THR A 91 -12.34 9.25 4.46
CA THR A 91 -13.07 8.70 5.61
C THR A 91 -13.08 9.68 6.78
N ILE A 92 -11.97 10.39 7.01
CA ILE A 92 -11.90 11.47 8.01
C ILE A 92 -12.91 12.57 7.62
N GLU A 93 -12.92 12.99 6.36
CA GLU A 93 -13.86 13.99 5.86
C GLU A 93 -15.33 13.57 6.02
N LEU A 94 -15.63 12.28 5.81
CA LEU A 94 -16.97 11.75 6.06
C LEU A 94 -17.38 11.87 7.55
N GLY A 95 -16.42 11.68 8.46
CA GLY A 95 -16.60 11.94 9.89
C GLY A 95 -16.88 13.40 10.21
N ASP A 96 -16.12 14.32 9.59
CA ASP A 96 -16.30 15.77 9.76
C ASP A 96 -17.69 16.24 9.29
N ARG A 97 -18.24 15.57 8.27
CA ARG A 97 -19.61 15.79 7.78
C ARG A 97 -20.70 15.21 8.69
N GLY A 98 -20.34 14.60 9.83
CA GLY A 98 -21.25 14.12 10.85
C GLY A 98 -21.64 12.65 10.74
N PHE A 99 -20.91 11.84 9.96
CA PHE A 99 -21.11 10.39 9.99
C PHE A 99 -20.71 9.81 11.35
N ARG A 100 -21.27 8.64 11.69
CA ARG A 100 -21.16 8.05 13.02
C ARG A 100 -19.69 7.78 13.39
N SER A 101 -19.21 8.44 14.44
CA SER A 101 -17.78 8.49 14.80
C SER A 101 -17.19 7.14 15.21
N ASP A 102 -18.00 6.23 15.77
CA ASP A 102 -17.60 4.88 16.12
C ASP A 102 -17.19 4.06 14.89
N LEU A 103 -17.95 4.16 13.80
CA LEU A 103 -17.64 3.52 12.53
C LEU A 103 -16.43 4.14 11.86
N ILE A 104 -16.31 5.47 11.89
CA ILE A 104 -15.13 6.16 11.39
C ILE A 104 -13.90 5.64 12.12
N SER A 105 -13.87 5.70 13.46
CA SER A 105 -12.76 5.21 14.27
C SER A 105 -12.39 3.75 13.95
N ASN A 106 -13.37 2.86 13.83
CA ASN A 106 -13.11 1.46 13.46
C ASN A 106 -12.51 1.34 12.05
N CYS A 107 -13.01 2.10 11.08
CA CYS A 107 -12.50 2.12 9.71
C CYS A 107 -11.05 2.61 9.67
N LEU A 108 -10.75 3.71 10.36
CA LEU A 108 -9.40 4.27 10.48
C LEU A 108 -8.41 3.26 11.09
N GLN A 109 -8.82 2.51 12.12
CA GLN A 109 -7.98 1.44 12.70
C GLN A 109 -7.71 0.30 11.73
N VAL A 110 -8.70 -0.10 10.92
CA VAL A 110 -8.52 -1.13 9.88
C VAL A 110 -7.53 -0.64 8.82
N PHE A 111 -7.71 0.60 8.35
CA PHE A 111 -6.84 1.20 7.34
C PHE A 111 -5.41 1.30 7.82
N ARG A 112 -5.22 1.69 9.10
CA ARG A 112 -3.90 1.77 9.71
C ARG A 112 -3.16 0.43 9.63
N ARG A 113 -3.80 -0.65 10.11
CA ARG A 113 -3.22 -2.00 10.10
C ARG A 113 -2.89 -2.49 8.68
N GLU A 114 -3.75 -2.17 7.71
CA GLU A 114 -3.51 -2.55 6.31
C GLU A 114 -2.34 -1.81 5.69
N VAL A 115 -2.16 -0.51 5.98
CA VAL A 115 -0.98 0.24 5.55
C VAL A 115 0.28 -0.30 6.21
N ASP A 116 0.28 -0.48 7.54
CA ASP A 116 1.44 -0.98 8.29
C ASP A 116 1.92 -2.35 7.75
N SER A 117 0.98 -3.26 7.49
CA SER A 117 1.28 -4.57 6.92
C SER A 117 1.87 -4.48 5.50
N ARG A 118 1.35 -3.57 4.67
CA ARG A 118 1.82 -3.40 3.28
C ARG A 118 3.18 -2.72 3.20
N VAL A 119 3.42 -1.74 4.08
CA VAL A 119 4.69 -1.02 4.13
C VAL A 119 5.81 -1.95 4.54
N THR A 120 5.57 -2.87 5.46
CA THR A 120 6.54 -3.92 5.81
C THR A 120 6.98 -4.69 4.55
N ALA A 121 6.04 -5.24 3.78
CA ALA A 121 6.35 -5.95 2.53
C ALA A 121 6.97 -5.05 1.44
N TYR A 122 6.61 -3.76 1.41
CA TYR A 122 7.19 -2.79 0.51
C TYR A 122 8.66 -2.47 0.86
N ARG A 123 9.01 -2.43 2.15
CA ARG A 123 10.37 -2.16 2.62
C ARG A 123 11.26 -3.41 2.60
N ASP A 124 10.67 -4.60 2.71
CA ASP A 124 11.40 -5.86 2.58
C ASP A 124 12.07 -5.94 1.20
N HIS A 125 13.41 -5.89 1.22
CA HIS A 125 14.28 -5.79 0.06
C HIS A 125 15.13 -7.05 -0.15
N GLU A 126 14.86 -8.17 0.51
CA GLU A 126 15.58 -9.40 0.22
C GLU A 126 14.83 -10.19 -0.87
N PRO A 127 15.20 -10.05 -2.17
CA PRO A 127 14.84 -11.09 -3.11
C PRO A 127 15.49 -12.38 -2.61
N THR A 128 14.67 -13.39 -2.32
CA THR A 128 15.18 -14.75 -2.18
C THR A 128 15.97 -15.07 -3.46
N GLU A 129 17.27 -15.28 -3.31
CA GLU A 129 18.11 -15.67 -4.42
C GLU A 129 17.67 -17.04 -4.95
N VAL A 130 17.79 -17.23 -6.26
CA VAL A 130 17.55 -18.54 -6.86
C VAL A 130 18.67 -19.46 -6.39
N VAL A 131 18.32 -20.51 -5.65
CA VAL A 131 19.29 -21.53 -5.24
C VAL A 131 19.61 -22.41 -6.44
N GLU A 132 20.75 -22.17 -7.07
CA GLU A 132 21.31 -23.04 -8.09
C GLU A 132 21.94 -24.29 -7.44
N ASN A 133 21.99 -25.41 -8.17
CA ASN A 133 22.53 -26.69 -7.66
C ASN A 133 21.83 -27.23 -6.40
N TYR A 134 20.54 -26.90 -6.21
CA TYR A 134 19.78 -27.26 -5.02
C TYR A 134 19.59 -28.77 -4.78
N VAL A 135 19.91 -29.64 -5.75
CA VAL A 135 19.61 -31.09 -5.67
C VAL A 135 20.34 -31.77 -4.51
N GLU A 136 21.58 -31.38 -4.23
CA GLU A 136 22.36 -31.94 -3.13
C GLU A 136 21.76 -31.52 -1.77
N GLY A 137 21.45 -32.50 -0.91
CA GLY A 137 20.86 -32.24 0.41
C GLY A 137 19.39 -31.81 0.41
N SER A 138 18.71 -31.80 -0.74
CA SER A 138 17.28 -31.39 -0.85
C SER A 138 16.26 -32.46 -0.46
N ALA A 139 16.68 -33.72 -0.32
CA ALA A 139 15.77 -34.81 0.00
C ALA A 139 15.35 -34.73 1.47
N TRP A 140 14.22 -34.09 1.75
CA TRP A 140 13.66 -34.00 3.10
C TRP A 140 13.45 -35.38 3.75
N LEU A 141 13.26 -36.44 2.95
CA LEU A 141 13.13 -37.83 3.40
C LEU A 141 14.35 -38.32 4.20
N ASP A 142 15.54 -37.77 3.93
CA ASP A 142 16.77 -38.11 4.65
C ASP A 142 16.69 -37.74 6.15
N TYR A 143 15.71 -36.93 6.56
CA TYR A 143 15.51 -36.42 7.91
C TYR A 143 14.27 -37.00 8.63
N VAL A 144 13.59 -37.99 8.03
CA VAL A 144 12.30 -38.51 8.54
C VAL A 144 12.44 -39.79 9.37
N ASN A 145 13.62 -40.40 9.44
CA ASN A 145 13.86 -41.55 10.32
C ASN A 145 14.76 -41.16 11.50
N ALA A 146 14.12 -40.80 12.61
CA ALA A 146 14.69 -40.74 13.96
C ALA A 146 13.91 -41.68 14.89
#